data_AF-G1DUV6-F1
#
_entry.id   AF-G1DUV6-F1
#
_cell.length_a   1.000
_cell.length_b   1.000
_cell.length_c   1.000
_cell.angle_alpha   90.00
_cell.angle_beta   90.00
_cell.angle_gamma   90.00
#
_symmetry.space_group_name_H-M   'P 1'
#
loop_
_entity.id
_entity.type
_entity.pdbx_description
1 polymer ?
#
loop_
_entity_poly.entity_id
_entity_poly.type
_entity_poly.pdbx_seq_one_letter_code
_entity_poly.pdbx_strand_id
1 'polypeptide(L)'
;MQVGKGRDVGLNQISQFEAKVANGNGEQTLSRDIYRLGHRFDFFRMLSCYFTTVGFYFSSLVTVLTVYIFLYGRLYLVLSGLEKAMLHEAAVQHNSSLEAALASQAFVQLGLLMALPMVMEIGLERGFRTALSDFVIMQLQLASVFFTFSLGTKTHYYGRTLLHGGAKYRATGRGFVVFHAKFADNYRFYSRSHFVKGLELMLLLIVYNVYGQPYRNTIAYLLITFSMWFMVGTWLFAPFLFNPSGFEWQKIVDDWTDWNKWINNHGGIGVPQDKSWESWWDDEQEHLKYSGLRGRIWEILLSLRFFLYQYGIVYHLNITHDNKSVLVYGLSWFVIAIVLGVLKTVAMGRQKFSADYQLMFRLLKGLLFIGFISVLIILIVVCGLTVADLFACFLAFMPTGWALLQIAQACRPLYNRTGFLESVRSLARGYEYIMGLLLFTPVAILAWFPFVSEFQTRLLFNQAFSRGL
;
A
#
# COMPACT_ATOMS: atom_id res chain seq x y z
N MET A 1 -21.91 -4.20 11.26
CA MET A 1 -21.42 -2.80 11.33
C MET A 1 -22.51 -1.90 10.76
N GLN A 2 -23.25 -1.16 11.59
CA GLN A 2 -24.19 -0.14 11.11
C GLN A 2 -23.44 1.17 10.93
N VAL A 3 -22.75 1.33 9.80
CA VAL A 3 -22.11 2.60 9.42
C VAL A 3 -22.74 3.05 8.10
N GLY A 4 -23.59 4.08 8.16
CA GLY A 4 -24.34 4.59 7.00
C GLY A 4 -25.85 4.59 7.21
N LYS A 5 -26.62 4.40 6.12
CA LYS A 5 -28.10 4.55 6.01
C LYS A 5 -28.95 3.60 6.89
N GLY A 6 -28.52 3.23 8.10
CA GLY A 6 -29.28 2.37 9.01
C GLY A 6 -29.46 0.93 8.50
N ARG A 7 -28.52 0.43 7.69
CA ARG A 7 -28.51 -0.94 7.17
C ARG A 7 -27.19 -1.61 7.54
N ASP A 8 -27.22 -2.91 7.82
CA ASP A 8 -25.99 -3.69 7.91
C ASP A 8 -25.31 -3.68 6.55
N VAL A 9 -24.08 -3.17 6.49
CA VAL A 9 -23.26 -3.05 5.26
C VAL A 9 -21.86 -3.60 5.51
N GLY A 10 -21.33 -4.29 4.50
CA GLY A 10 -20.01 -4.92 4.57
C GLY A 10 -18.92 -3.92 4.22
N LEU A 11 -17.68 -4.17 4.62
CA LEU A 11 -16.57 -3.24 4.36
C LEU A 11 -16.45 -2.90 2.86
N ASN A 12 -16.61 -3.88 1.97
CA ASN A 12 -16.53 -3.67 0.53
C ASN A 12 -17.61 -2.72 0.01
N GLN A 13 -18.84 -2.83 0.52
CA GLN A 13 -19.94 -1.94 0.12
C GLN A 13 -19.72 -0.51 0.62
N ILE A 14 -19.28 -0.38 1.87
CA ILE A 14 -18.94 0.92 2.47
C ILE A 14 -17.80 1.58 1.68
N SER A 15 -16.69 0.87 1.47
CA SER A 15 -15.54 1.40 0.76
C SER A 15 -15.88 1.79 -0.68
N GLN A 16 -16.73 1.03 -1.39
CA GLN A 16 -17.22 1.42 -2.71
C GLN A 16 -18.07 2.70 -2.67
N PHE A 17 -18.91 2.86 -1.64
CA PHE A 17 -19.66 4.09 -1.46
C PHE A 17 -18.73 5.27 -1.21
N GLU A 18 -17.76 5.13 -0.31
CA GLU A 18 -16.79 6.18 -0.02
C GLU A 18 -15.92 6.52 -1.23
N ALA A 19 -15.49 5.52 -1.99
CA ALA A 19 -14.77 5.71 -3.26
C ALA A 19 -15.60 6.53 -4.26
N LYS A 20 -16.90 6.25 -4.36
CA LYS A 20 -17.82 6.99 -5.24
C LYS A 20 -17.96 8.45 -4.80
N VAL A 21 -18.13 8.71 -3.51
CA VAL A 21 -18.26 10.09 -2.99
C VAL A 21 -16.94 10.84 -3.13
N ALA A 22 -15.80 10.20 -2.87
CA ALA A 22 -14.47 10.78 -3.04
C ALA A 22 -14.17 11.14 -4.50
N ASN A 23 -14.50 10.26 -5.46
CA ASN A 23 -14.38 10.57 -6.89
C ASN A 23 -15.26 11.78 -7.27
N GLY A 24 -16.53 11.79 -6.83
CA GLY A 24 -17.44 12.90 -7.11
C GLY A 24 -16.92 14.24 -6.58
N ASN A 25 -16.37 14.26 -5.37
CA ASN A 25 -15.75 15.46 -4.81
C ASN A 25 -14.46 15.84 -5.55
N GLY A 26 -13.67 14.88 -6.03
CA GLY A 26 -12.49 15.15 -6.86
C GLY A 26 -12.84 15.88 -8.16
N GLU A 27 -13.92 15.45 -8.84
CA GLU A 27 -14.44 16.15 -10.04
C GLU A 27 -14.98 17.54 -9.69
N GLN A 28 -15.66 17.68 -8.53
CA GLN A 28 -16.13 18.99 -8.06
C GLN A 28 -14.96 19.96 -7.81
N THR A 29 -13.84 19.50 -7.25
CA THR A 29 -12.63 20.31 -7.07
C THR A 29 -12.13 20.90 -8.38
N LEU A 30 -12.22 20.13 -9.46
CA LEU A 30 -11.80 20.54 -10.81
C LEU A 30 -12.86 21.39 -11.53
N SER A 31 -14.08 21.48 -10.98
CA SER A 31 -15.20 22.17 -11.60
C SER A 31 -15.12 23.70 -11.47
N ARG A 32 -15.69 24.41 -12.45
CA ARG A 32 -15.85 25.87 -12.40
C ARG A 32 -16.90 26.30 -11.36
N ASP A 33 -17.74 25.39 -10.91
CA ASP A 33 -18.84 25.70 -9.99
C ASP A 33 -18.31 25.93 -8.58
N ILE A 34 -17.42 25.08 -8.09
CA ILE A 34 -16.72 25.30 -6.81
C ILE A 34 -15.91 26.60 -6.85
N TYR A 35 -15.23 26.87 -7.97
CA TYR A 35 -14.52 28.14 -8.16
C TYR A 35 -15.47 29.35 -8.05
N ARG A 36 -16.64 29.32 -8.71
CA ARG A 36 -17.63 30.40 -8.64
C ARG A 36 -18.27 30.54 -7.26
N LEU A 37 -18.57 29.43 -6.59
CA LEU A 37 -19.12 29.41 -5.24
C LEU A 37 -18.13 30.02 -4.24
N GLY A 38 -16.84 29.68 -4.37
CA GLY A 38 -15.77 30.25 -3.53
C GLY A 38 -15.67 31.78 -3.63
N HIS A 39 -16.00 32.38 -4.78
CA HIS A 39 -16.02 33.85 -4.93
C HIS A 39 -17.29 34.52 -4.39
N ARG A 40 -18.37 33.75 -4.16
CA ARG A 40 -19.67 34.29 -3.72
C ARG A 40 -19.99 34.00 -2.26
N PHE A 41 -19.34 33.00 -1.66
CA PHE A 41 -19.52 32.70 -0.25
C PHE A 41 -18.78 33.70 0.63
N ASP A 42 -19.44 34.09 1.72
CA ASP A 42 -18.78 34.73 2.84
C ASP A 42 -17.91 33.72 3.60
N PHE A 43 -17.10 34.20 4.53
CA PHE A 43 -16.14 33.36 5.26
C PHE A 43 -16.80 32.15 5.93
N PHE A 44 -17.94 32.33 6.60
CA PHE A 44 -18.61 31.25 7.34
C PHE A 44 -19.24 30.20 6.41
N ARG A 45 -19.89 30.61 5.31
CA ARG A 45 -20.42 29.66 4.32
C ARG A 45 -19.30 28.94 3.60
N MET A 46 -18.19 29.63 3.33
CA MET A 46 -17.02 29.00 2.74
C MET A 46 -16.40 27.97 3.67
N LEU A 47 -16.32 28.24 4.97
CA LEU A 47 -15.85 27.28 5.98
C LEU A 47 -16.76 26.06 6.06
N SER A 48 -18.08 26.27 6.10
CA SER A 48 -19.06 25.18 6.08
C SER A 48 -18.96 24.34 4.80
N CYS A 49 -18.86 24.99 3.63
CA CYS A 49 -18.66 24.32 2.35
C CYS A 49 -17.37 23.50 2.34
N TYR A 50 -16.27 24.07 2.84
CA TYR A 50 -14.97 23.40 2.92
C TYR A 50 -15.06 22.10 3.73
N PHE A 51 -15.62 22.15 4.94
CA PHE A 51 -15.70 20.97 5.81
C PHE A 51 -16.73 19.92 5.37
N THR A 52 -17.77 20.30 4.63
CA THR A 52 -18.84 19.38 4.21
C THR A 52 -18.64 18.79 2.81
N THR A 53 -17.78 19.40 1.98
CA THR A 53 -17.57 19.00 0.58
C THR A 53 -16.10 18.73 0.28
N VAL A 54 -15.50 19.48 -0.66
CA VAL A 54 -14.16 19.29 -1.23
C VAL A 54 -13.05 19.39 -0.18
N GLY A 55 -13.17 20.33 0.76
CA GLY A 55 -12.10 20.62 1.73
C GLY A 55 -11.82 19.45 2.68
N PHE A 56 -12.83 18.67 3.04
CA PHE A 56 -12.66 17.45 3.83
C PHE A 56 -11.79 16.39 3.11
N TYR A 57 -12.05 16.15 1.82
CA TYR A 57 -11.27 15.20 1.02
C TYR A 57 -9.88 15.73 0.69
N PHE A 58 -9.76 17.04 0.45
CA PHE A 58 -8.46 17.69 0.26
C PHE A 58 -7.59 17.57 1.53
N SER A 59 -8.15 17.87 2.70
CA SER A 59 -7.45 17.74 3.98
C SER A 59 -7.03 16.29 4.23
N SER A 60 -7.90 15.32 3.93
CA SER A 60 -7.60 13.89 4.02
C SER A 60 -6.42 13.47 3.12
N LEU A 61 -6.37 13.99 1.88
CA LEU A 61 -5.27 13.77 0.96
C LEU A 61 -3.96 14.36 1.51
N VAL A 62 -4.01 15.60 1.99
CA VAL A 62 -2.84 16.28 2.58
C VAL A 62 -2.33 15.51 3.80
N THR A 63 -3.19 15.02 4.69
CA THR A 63 -2.80 14.22 5.85
C THR A 63 -1.97 12.99 5.44
N VAL A 64 -2.44 12.23 4.45
CA VAL A 64 -1.71 11.05 3.95
C VAL A 64 -0.41 11.46 3.26
N LEU A 65 -0.42 12.51 2.44
CA LEU A 65 0.80 13.03 1.78
C LEU A 65 1.86 13.46 2.80
N THR A 66 1.46 14.07 3.91
CA THR A 66 2.36 14.43 5.01
C THR A 66 3.03 13.19 5.62
N VAL A 67 2.32 12.07 5.76
CA VAL A 67 2.92 10.80 6.23
C VAL A 67 3.99 10.32 5.25
N TYR A 68 3.72 10.38 3.94
CA TYR A 68 4.71 10.03 2.91
C TYR A 68 5.93 10.95 2.95
N ILE A 69 5.73 12.27 2.95
CA ILE A 69 6.81 13.26 3.00
C ILE A 69 7.64 13.07 4.27
N PHE A 70 6.99 12.84 5.41
CA PHE A 70 7.65 12.58 6.68
C PHE A 70 8.54 11.33 6.61
N LEU A 71 8.01 10.19 6.14
CA LEU A 71 8.76 8.94 6.09
C LEU A 71 9.89 8.96 5.06
N TYR A 72 9.68 9.53 3.87
CA TYR A 72 10.74 9.70 2.88
C TYR A 72 11.79 10.72 3.33
N GLY A 73 11.38 11.80 4.00
CA GLY A 73 12.29 12.75 4.62
C GLY A 73 13.16 12.08 5.68
N ARG A 74 12.56 11.26 6.55
CA ARG A 74 13.29 10.45 7.54
C ARG A 74 14.24 9.46 6.89
N LEU A 75 13.79 8.74 5.88
CA LEU A 75 14.63 7.83 5.12
C LEU A 75 15.90 8.54 4.60
N TYR A 76 15.73 9.72 4.01
CA TYR A 76 16.86 10.52 3.51
C TYR A 76 17.82 10.94 4.63
N LEU A 77 17.30 11.42 5.76
CA LEU A 77 18.13 11.83 6.92
C LEU A 77 18.92 10.66 7.50
N VAL A 78 18.30 9.48 7.59
CA VAL A 78 18.94 8.26 8.10
C VAL A 78 20.01 7.76 7.13
N LEU A 79 19.69 7.63 5.84
CA LEU A 79 20.62 7.07 4.84
C LEU A 79 21.81 8.00 4.55
N SER A 80 21.62 9.33 4.64
CA SER A 80 22.71 10.31 4.51
C SER A 80 23.64 10.39 5.73
N GLY A 81 23.23 9.80 6.86
CA GLY A 81 23.96 9.93 8.13
C GLY A 81 23.78 11.28 8.82
N LEU A 82 23.02 12.21 8.24
CA LEU A 82 22.75 13.53 8.83
C LEU A 82 22.01 13.39 10.17
N GLU A 83 21.10 12.43 10.28
CA GLU A 83 20.37 12.21 11.52
C GLU A 83 21.29 11.78 12.68
N LYS A 84 22.29 10.94 12.38
CA LYS A 84 23.32 10.54 13.35
C LYS A 84 24.13 11.75 13.83
N ALA A 85 24.51 12.64 12.91
CA ALA A 85 25.23 13.87 13.25
C ALA A 85 24.40 14.80 14.13
N MET A 86 23.13 15.03 13.77
CA MET A 86 22.19 15.86 14.54
C MET A 86 21.97 15.33 15.96
N LEU A 87 21.81 14.02 16.12
CA LEU A 87 21.59 13.42 17.45
C LEU A 87 22.86 13.47 18.31
N HIS A 88 24.04 13.30 17.71
CA HIS A 88 25.30 13.50 18.42
C HIS A 88 25.44 14.95 18.90
N GLU A 89 25.15 15.94 18.06
CA GLU A 89 25.19 17.36 18.47
C GLU A 89 24.13 17.68 19.52
N ALA A 90 22.91 17.17 19.38
CA ALA A 90 21.83 17.40 20.35
C ALA A 90 22.14 16.78 21.73
N ALA A 91 22.78 15.61 21.76
CA ALA A 91 23.26 14.98 22.99
C ALA A 91 24.35 15.81 23.67
N VAL A 92 25.24 16.43 22.89
CA VAL A 92 26.29 17.34 23.39
C VAL A 92 25.69 18.67 23.88
N GLN A 93 24.62 19.15 23.25
CA GLN A 93 23.98 20.43 23.55
C GLN A 93 22.80 20.33 24.57
N HIS A 94 22.49 19.14 25.10
CA HIS A 94 21.36 18.88 26.02
C HIS A 94 20.02 19.50 25.57
N ASN A 95 19.73 19.49 24.27
CA ASN A 95 18.58 20.20 23.73
C ASN A 95 17.27 19.38 23.83
N SER A 96 16.68 19.34 25.02
CA SER A 96 15.42 18.66 25.32
C SER A 96 14.22 19.14 24.48
N SER A 97 14.30 20.35 23.93
CA SER A 97 13.24 20.94 23.11
C SER A 97 13.03 20.22 21.78
N LEU A 98 14.10 19.72 21.16
CA LEU A 98 14.03 18.99 19.89
C LEU A 98 13.37 17.62 20.08
N GLU A 99 13.72 16.92 21.17
CA GLU A 99 13.14 15.62 21.51
C GLU A 99 11.64 15.75 21.85
N ALA A 100 11.26 16.79 22.61
CA ALA A 100 9.88 17.09 22.95
C ALA A 100 9.03 17.47 21.72
N ALA A 101 9.58 18.29 20.81
CA ALA A 101 8.91 18.63 19.55
C ALA A 101 8.64 17.38 18.69
N LEU A 102 9.61 16.47 18.60
CA LEU A 102 9.44 15.21 17.86
C LEU A 102 8.44 14.24 18.51
N ALA A 103 8.39 14.20 19.85
CA ALA A 103 7.44 13.36 20.59
C ALA A 103 5.99 13.89 20.51
N SER A 104 5.80 15.22 20.54
CA SER A 104 4.47 15.85 20.51
C SER A 104 3.69 15.57 19.21
N GLN A 105 4.40 15.45 18.08
CA GLN A 105 3.82 15.13 16.78
C GLN A 105 3.12 13.75 16.77
N ALA A 106 3.70 12.77 17.46
CA ALA A 106 3.15 11.41 17.53
C ALA A 106 1.83 11.35 18.30
N PHE A 107 1.74 12.08 19.43
CA PHE A 107 0.54 12.10 20.27
C PHE A 107 -0.65 12.76 19.57
N VAL A 108 -0.41 13.84 18.81
CA VAL A 108 -1.42 14.56 18.03
C VAL A 108 -1.95 13.74 16.83
N GLN A 109 -1.11 12.87 16.25
CA GLN A 109 -1.45 12.04 15.09
C GLN A 109 -2.24 10.75 15.41
N LEU A 110 -2.44 10.39 16.68
CA LEU A 110 -3.08 9.13 17.10
C LEU A 110 -4.59 9.00 16.81
N GLY A 111 -5.18 9.85 15.97
CA GLY A 111 -6.62 9.82 15.69
C GLY A 111 -7.51 10.24 16.88
N LEU A 112 -6.96 10.32 18.10
CA LEU A 112 -7.61 10.84 19.31
C LEU A 112 -8.20 12.25 19.09
N LEU A 113 -7.46 13.13 18.44
CA LEU A 113 -7.92 14.49 18.11
C LEU A 113 -9.01 14.51 17.02
N MET A 114 -9.03 13.51 16.12
CA MET A 114 -10.11 13.38 15.13
C MET A 114 -11.38 12.77 15.75
N ALA A 115 -11.23 11.96 16.80
CA ALA A 115 -12.36 11.42 17.56
C ALA A 115 -12.92 12.43 18.58
N LEU A 116 -12.14 13.42 18.97
CA LEU A 116 -12.54 14.42 19.98
C LEU A 116 -13.81 15.20 19.59
N PRO A 117 -13.99 15.71 18.35
CA PRO A 117 -15.24 16.35 17.96
C PRO A 117 -16.47 15.45 18.18
N MET A 118 -16.36 14.17 17.82
CA MET A 118 -17.44 13.19 18.00
C MET A 118 -17.73 12.92 19.47
N VAL A 119 -16.69 12.74 20.29
CA VAL A 119 -16.84 12.53 21.75
C VAL A 119 -17.47 13.76 22.41
N MET A 120 -17.10 14.97 21.95
CA MET A 120 -17.69 16.21 22.43
C MET A 120 -19.16 16.35 22.02
N GLU A 121 -19.51 16.03 20.77
CA GLU A 121 -20.89 16.02 20.28
C GLU A 121 -21.77 15.06 21.11
N ILE A 122 -21.35 13.80 21.26
CA ILE A 122 -22.08 12.82 22.08
C ILE A 122 -22.11 13.26 23.56
N GLY A 123 -21.03 13.86 24.06
CA GLY A 123 -20.94 14.38 25.41
C GLY A 123 -21.95 15.49 25.70
N LEU A 124 -22.16 16.39 24.73
CA LEU A 124 -23.13 17.48 24.82
C LEU A 124 -24.57 17.00 24.64
N GLU A 125 -24.82 16.03 23.74
CA GLU A 125 -26.17 15.53 23.47
C GLU A 125 -26.69 14.52 24.50
N ARG A 126 -25.81 13.62 24.97
CA ARG A 126 -26.18 12.42 25.75
C ARG A 126 -25.42 12.26 27.07
N GLY A 127 -24.58 13.24 27.41
CA GLY A 127 -23.76 13.28 28.62
C GLY A 127 -22.40 12.60 28.48
N PHE A 128 -21.39 13.14 29.18
CA PHE A 128 -19.99 12.70 29.07
C PHE A 128 -19.73 11.25 29.52
N ARG A 129 -20.49 10.72 30.47
CA ARG A 129 -20.35 9.31 30.89
C ARG A 129 -20.74 8.36 29.76
N THR A 130 -21.85 8.66 29.07
CA THR A 130 -22.32 7.91 27.91
C THR A 130 -21.32 8.02 26.77
N ALA A 131 -20.82 9.24 26.50
CA ALA A 131 -19.81 9.47 25.47
C ALA A 131 -18.51 8.68 25.71
N LEU A 132 -18.04 8.60 26.96
CA LEU A 132 -16.85 7.82 27.29
C LEU A 132 -17.09 6.31 27.12
N SER A 133 -18.25 5.81 27.57
CA SER A 133 -18.63 4.41 27.40
C SER A 133 -18.73 4.04 25.92
N ASP A 134 -19.43 4.85 25.12
CA ASP A 134 -19.61 4.66 23.68
C ASP A 134 -18.25 4.72 22.96
N PHE A 135 -17.39 5.66 23.34
CA PHE A 135 -16.04 5.74 22.78
C PHE A 135 -15.24 4.45 23.02
N VAL A 136 -15.23 3.93 24.26
CA VAL A 136 -14.55 2.66 24.58
C VAL A 136 -15.13 1.50 23.78
N ILE A 137 -16.46 1.41 23.68
CA ILE A 137 -17.13 0.36 22.89
C ILE A 137 -16.75 0.47 21.41
N MET A 138 -16.74 1.67 20.84
CA MET A 138 -16.32 1.89 19.45
C MET A 138 -14.86 1.47 19.21
N GLN A 139 -13.96 1.75 20.15
CA GLN A 139 -12.57 1.30 20.03
C GLN A 139 -12.45 -0.22 20.12
N LEU A 140 -13.19 -0.86 21.02
CA LEU A 140 -13.26 -2.33 21.11
C LEU A 140 -13.81 -2.96 19.83
N GLN A 141 -14.73 -2.28 19.12
CA GLN A 141 -15.24 -2.67 17.80
C GLN A 141 -14.31 -2.29 16.62
N LEU A 142 -13.08 -1.90 16.92
CA LEU A 142 -12.04 -1.56 15.93
C LEU A 142 -12.38 -0.35 15.05
N ALA A 143 -13.11 0.63 15.58
CA ALA A 143 -13.44 1.87 14.86
C ALA A 143 -12.20 2.60 14.33
N SER A 144 -11.09 2.64 15.10
CA SER A 144 -9.83 3.24 14.64
C SER A 144 -9.25 2.54 13.40
N VAL A 145 -9.36 1.22 13.31
CA VAL A 145 -8.95 0.44 12.13
C VAL A 145 -9.87 0.78 10.95
N PHE A 146 -11.18 0.79 11.17
CA PHE A 146 -12.15 1.12 10.13
C PHE A 146 -11.94 2.54 9.56
N PHE A 147 -11.82 3.56 10.41
CA PHE A 147 -11.67 4.95 9.95
C PHE A 147 -10.31 5.21 9.30
N THR A 148 -9.24 4.58 9.79
CA THR A 148 -7.91 4.68 9.17
C THR A 148 -7.88 4.00 7.79
N PHE A 149 -8.60 2.89 7.63
CA PHE A 149 -8.80 2.25 6.32
C PHE A 149 -9.65 3.12 5.38
N SER A 150 -10.77 3.65 5.87
CA SER A 150 -11.63 4.59 5.15
C SER A 150 -10.86 5.82 4.63
N LEU A 151 -9.94 6.37 5.45
CA LEU A 151 -9.07 7.47 5.05
C LEU A 151 -8.24 7.12 3.79
N GLY A 152 -7.71 5.89 3.72
CA GLY A 152 -6.98 5.38 2.55
C GLY A 152 -7.84 5.34 1.30
N THR A 153 -9.09 4.86 1.43
CA THR A 153 -10.08 4.84 0.34
C THR A 153 -10.33 6.25 -0.18
N LYS A 154 -10.73 7.17 0.71
CA LYS A 154 -11.04 8.56 0.36
C LYS A 154 -9.87 9.23 -0.36
N THR A 155 -8.69 9.13 0.20
CA THR A 155 -7.47 9.73 -0.35
C THR A 155 -7.08 9.16 -1.71
N HIS A 156 -7.14 7.83 -1.89
CA HIS A 156 -6.77 7.22 -3.16
C HIS A 156 -7.67 7.68 -4.31
N TYR A 157 -8.99 7.59 -4.12
CA TYR A 157 -9.96 7.90 -5.17
C TYR A 157 -10.04 9.41 -5.46
N TYR A 158 -9.98 10.24 -4.41
CA TYR A 158 -9.89 11.70 -4.57
C TYR A 158 -8.61 12.11 -5.31
N GLY A 159 -7.44 11.61 -4.90
CA GLY A 159 -6.16 11.94 -5.53
C GLY A 159 -6.03 11.45 -6.98
N ARG A 160 -6.49 10.23 -7.28
CA ARG A 160 -6.53 9.69 -8.65
C ARG A 160 -7.38 10.55 -9.58
N THR A 161 -8.55 10.99 -9.10
CA THR A 161 -9.43 11.89 -9.85
C THR A 161 -8.77 13.25 -10.09
N LEU A 162 -8.03 13.78 -9.11
CA LEU A 162 -7.31 15.04 -9.28
C LEU A 162 -6.21 14.98 -10.35
N LEU A 163 -5.48 13.86 -10.44
CA LEU A 163 -4.36 13.69 -11.37
C LEU A 163 -4.78 13.32 -12.80
N HIS A 164 -5.84 12.51 -12.94
CA HIS A 164 -6.22 11.93 -14.23
C HIS A 164 -7.62 12.32 -14.70
N GLY A 165 -8.47 12.81 -13.80
CA GLY A 165 -9.91 12.89 -14.03
C GLY A 165 -10.56 11.51 -14.20
N GLY A 166 -11.86 11.52 -14.45
CA GLY A 166 -12.60 10.33 -14.84
C GLY A 166 -13.20 9.59 -13.65
N ALA A 167 -14.34 10.08 -13.17
CA ALA A 167 -15.19 9.31 -12.25
C ALA A 167 -15.83 8.10 -12.95
N LYS A 168 -15.33 6.88 -12.66
CA LYS A 168 -15.99 5.62 -13.05
C LYS A 168 -17.14 5.33 -12.07
N TYR A 169 -18.34 5.06 -12.60
CA TYR A 169 -19.43 4.57 -11.76
C TYR A 169 -19.04 3.24 -11.13
N ARG A 170 -19.15 3.15 -9.81
CA ARG A 170 -18.98 1.91 -9.05
C ARG A 170 -20.33 1.55 -8.43
N ALA A 171 -20.86 0.40 -8.84
CA ALA A 171 -22.12 -0.10 -8.32
C ALA A 171 -21.93 -0.48 -6.85
N THR A 172 -22.49 0.31 -5.93
CA THR A 172 -22.62 -0.08 -4.53
C THR A 172 -23.70 -1.15 -4.47
N GLY A 173 -23.29 -2.43 -4.39
CA GLY A 173 -24.22 -3.55 -4.36
C GLY A 173 -25.28 -3.41 -3.27
N ARG A 174 -26.50 -3.91 -3.53
CA ARG A 174 -27.61 -3.97 -2.55
C ARG A 174 -27.83 -5.37 -1.99
N GLY A 175 -26.88 -6.27 -2.20
CA GLY A 175 -26.98 -7.67 -1.77
C GLY A 175 -26.83 -7.84 -0.26
N PHE A 176 -27.19 -9.03 0.21
CA PHE A 176 -27.01 -9.44 1.60
C PHE A 176 -25.54 -9.36 2.00
N VAL A 177 -25.31 -8.89 3.21
CA VAL A 177 -24.02 -8.36 3.66
C VAL A 177 -23.14 -9.39 4.36
N VAL A 178 -23.72 -10.56 4.64
CA VAL A 178 -23.18 -11.55 5.57
C VAL A 178 -22.41 -12.66 4.85
N PHE A 179 -21.86 -12.38 3.67
CA PHE A 179 -21.08 -13.38 2.92
C PHE A 179 -19.59 -13.09 3.00
N HIS A 180 -18.83 -14.15 3.18
CA HIS A 180 -17.39 -14.15 3.02
C HIS A 180 -17.02 -13.65 1.61
N ALA A 181 -16.27 -12.55 1.55
CA ALA A 181 -15.67 -12.06 0.32
C ALA A 181 -14.35 -12.82 0.07
N LYS A 182 -14.21 -13.41 -1.13
CA LYS A 182 -13.01 -14.15 -1.49
C LYS A 182 -11.77 -13.27 -1.44
N PHE A 183 -10.62 -13.86 -1.12
CA PHE A 183 -9.33 -13.17 -1.17
C PHE A 183 -9.08 -12.48 -2.51
N ALA A 184 -9.39 -13.13 -3.63
CA ALA A 184 -9.20 -12.55 -4.96
C ALA A 184 -10.08 -11.31 -5.21
N ASP A 185 -11.30 -11.25 -4.64
CA ASP A 185 -12.15 -10.06 -4.71
C ASP A 185 -11.56 -8.91 -3.87
N ASN A 186 -11.20 -9.18 -2.62
CA ASN A 186 -10.57 -8.19 -1.74
C ASN A 186 -9.25 -7.66 -2.32
N TYR A 187 -8.44 -8.55 -2.91
CA TYR A 187 -7.20 -8.18 -3.59
C TYR A 187 -7.45 -7.22 -4.75
N ARG A 188 -8.40 -7.52 -5.63
CA ARG A 188 -8.74 -6.66 -6.77
C ARG A 188 -9.28 -5.30 -6.33
N PHE A 189 -10.08 -5.24 -5.26
CA PHE A 189 -10.62 -3.96 -4.77
C PHE A 189 -9.57 -3.08 -4.10
N TYR A 190 -8.63 -3.68 -3.36
CA TYR A 190 -7.73 -2.94 -2.48
C TYR A 190 -6.27 -2.90 -2.90
N SER A 191 -5.86 -3.62 -3.96
CA SER A 191 -4.47 -3.68 -4.44
C SER A 191 -3.87 -2.27 -4.60
N ARG A 192 -4.48 -1.40 -5.43
CA ARG A 192 -3.96 -0.03 -5.67
C ARG A 192 -4.29 0.99 -4.60
N SER A 193 -5.43 0.84 -3.95
CA SER A 193 -5.91 1.82 -2.99
C SER A 193 -5.22 1.72 -1.63
N HIS A 194 -4.91 0.50 -1.18
CA HIS A 194 -4.36 0.23 0.14
C HIS A 194 -3.11 -0.64 0.10
N PHE A 195 -3.12 -1.80 -0.55
CA PHE A 195 -2.05 -2.79 -0.38
C PHE A 195 -0.70 -2.32 -0.92
N VAL A 196 -0.66 -1.82 -2.15
CA VAL A 196 0.54 -1.20 -2.74
C VAL A 196 1.11 -0.12 -1.83
N LYS A 197 0.23 0.77 -1.35
CA LYS A 197 0.61 1.90 -0.50
C LYS A 197 1.09 1.46 0.88
N GLY A 198 0.40 0.50 1.49
CA GLY A 198 0.74 -0.07 2.78
C GLY A 198 2.07 -0.81 2.73
N LEU A 199 2.34 -1.56 1.67
CA LEU A 199 3.62 -2.25 1.47
C LEU A 199 4.77 -1.27 1.22
N GLU A 200 4.54 -0.18 0.47
CA GLU A 200 5.52 0.90 0.33
C GLU A 200 5.88 1.51 1.70
N LEU A 201 4.87 1.89 2.48
CA LEU A 201 5.07 2.45 3.83
C LEU A 201 5.73 1.44 4.78
N MET A 202 5.37 0.16 4.68
CA MET A 202 6.00 -0.93 5.42
C MET A 202 7.50 -1.03 5.09
N LEU A 203 7.87 -0.97 3.81
CA LEU A 203 9.27 -0.99 3.37
C LEU A 203 10.02 0.25 3.90
N LEU A 204 9.41 1.45 3.88
CA LEU A 204 10.01 2.64 4.49
C LEU A 204 10.29 2.43 5.97
N LEU A 205 9.32 1.90 6.72
CA LEU A 205 9.45 1.67 8.15
C LEU A 205 10.49 0.61 8.47
N ILE A 206 10.59 -0.46 7.68
CA ILE A 206 11.63 -1.49 7.82
C ILE A 206 13.01 -0.89 7.58
N VAL A 207 13.21 -0.15 6.49
CA VAL A 207 14.51 0.49 6.20
C VAL A 207 14.87 1.51 7.28
N TYR A 208 13.90 2.32 7.70
CA TYR A 208 14.08 3.28 8.78
C TYR A 208 14.43 2.60 10.12
N ASN A 209 13.84 1.44 10.41
CA ASN A 209 14.20 0.65 11.59
C ASN A 209 15.65 0.14 11.48
N VAL A 210 15.98 -0.57 10.39
CA VAL A 210 17.30 -1.20 10.21
C VAL A 210 18.44 -0.19 10.29
N TYR A 211 18.30 0.96 9.63
CA TYR A 211 19.37 1.98 9.59
C TYR A 211 19.26 3.05 10.68
N GLY A 212 18.13 3.18 11.36
CA GLY A 212 17.90 4.20 12.40
C GLY A 212 18.11 3.74 13.85
N GLN A 213 18.01 2.42 14.11
CA GLN A 213 18.17 1.83 15.45
C GLN A 213 19.50 2.11 16.18
N PRO A 214 20.68 2.19 15.52
CA PRO A 214 21.95 2.23 16.24
C PRO A 214 22.19 3.47 17.12
N TYR A 215 21.40 4.54 16.96
CA TYR A 215 21.68 5.84 17.57
C TYR A 215 20.46 6.53 18.20
N ARG A 216 19.35 5.80 18.40
CA ARG A 216 18.12 6.33 19.00
C ARG A 216 17.69 5.56 20.25
N ASN A 217 16.99 6.27 21.14
CA ASN A 217 16.26 5.64 22.23
C ASN A 217 15.05 4.87 21.67
N THR A 218 14.91 3.60 22.08
CA THR A 218 13.81 2.70 21.69
C THR A 218 12.44 3.31 21.91
N ILE A 219 12.23 4.03 23.03
CA ILE A 219 10.94 4.64 23.37
C ILE A 219 10.59 5.76 22.38
N ALA A 220 11.55 6.63 22.04
CA ALA A 220 11.34 7.71 21.07
C ALA A 220 11.03 7.15 19.67
N TYR A 221 11.71 6.08 19.26
CA TYR A 221 11.41 5.39 18.00
C TYR A 221 9.97 4.83 17.99
N LEU A 222 9.58 4.13 19.06
CA LEU A 222 8.24 3.54 19.17
C LEU A 222 7.15 4.60 19.12
N LEU A 223 7.29 5.68 19.90
CA LEU A 223 6.31 6.77 19.91
C LEU A 223 6.13 7.37 18.51
N ILE A 224 7.23 7.67 17.81
CA ILE A 224 7.18 8.29 16.48
C ILE A 224 6.56 7.35 15.44
N THR A 225 6.89 6.06 15.47
CA THR A 225 6.53 5.12 14.38
C THR A 225 5.26 4.32 14.62
N PHE A 226 4.75 4.25 15.85
CA PHE A 226 3.60 3.42 16.19
C PHE A 226 2.36 3.76 15.35
N SER A 227 2.06 5.05 15.17
CA SER A 227 0.92 5.50 14.35
C SER A 227 1.04 5.07 12.88
N MET A 228 2.26 5.07 12.33
CA MET A 228 2.53 4.65 10.96
C MET A 228 2.44 3.13 10.81
N TRP A 229 2.97 2.37 11.78
CA TRP A 229 2.79 0.91 11.84
C TRP A 229 1.31 0.52 11.96
N PHE A 230 0.55 1.24 12.79
CA PHE A 230 -0.89 1.04 12.92
C PHE A 230 -1.63 1.30 11.60
N MET A 231 -1.28 2.39 10.90
CA MET A 231 -1.83 2.72 9.58
C MET A 231 -1.48 1.65 8.53
N VAL A 232 -0.24 1.18 8.49
CA VAL A 232 0.20 0.08 7.61
C VAL A 232 -0.57 -1.21 7.89
N GLY A 233 -0.60 -1.65 9.16
CA GLY A 233 -1.33 -2.86 9.54
C GLY A 233 -2.81 -2.77 9.19
N THR A 234 -3.42 -1.61 9.41
CA THR A 234 -4.81 -1.35 9.02
C THR A 234 -5.01 -1.45 7.51
N TRP A 235 -4.18 -0.80 6.70
CA TRP A 235 -4.32 -0.80 5.24
C TRP A 235 -4.11 -2.19 4.63
N LEU A 236 -3.24 -3.01 5.21
CA LEU A 236 -2.96 -4.36 4.72
C LEU A 236 -4.02 -5.38 5.17
N PHE A 237 -4.52 -5.28 6.40
CA PHE A 237 -5.29 -6.39 7.00
C PHE A 237 -6.75 -6.08 7.35
N ALA A 238 -7.19 -4.82 7.34
CA ALA A 238 -8.60 -4.48 7.60
C ALA A 238 -9.60 -5.20 6.68
N PRO A 239 -9.34 -5.41 5.37
CA PRO A 239 -10.23 -6.17 4.51
C PRO A 239 -10.52 -7.59 4.99
N PHE A 240 -9.54 -8.25 5.59
CA PHE A 240 -9.69 -9.62 6.11
C PHE A 240 -10.31 -9.61 7.51
N LEU A 241 -9.92 -8.63 8.34
CA LEU A 241 -10.44 -8.47 9.70
C LEU A 241 -11.94 -8.18 9.73
N PHE A 242 -12.46 -7.40 8.79
CA PHE A 242 -13.90 -7.11 8.68
C PHE A 242 -14.64 -8.05 7.70
N ASN A 243 -13.99 -9.13 7.25
CA ASN A 243 -14.60 -10.14 6.39
C ASN A 243 -15.24 -11.25 7.24
N PRO A 244 -16.55 -11.54 7.09
CA PRO A 244 -17.16 -12.72 7.71
C PRO A 244 -16.40 -13.99 7.33
N SER A 245 -16.17 -14.90 8.30
CA SER A 245 -15.35 -16.11 8.11
C SER A 245 -13.95 -15.85 7.53
N GLY A 246 -13.39 -14.64 7.75
CA GLY A 246 -12.12 -14.21 7.17
C GLY A 246 -10.90 -15.00 7.66
N PHE A 247 -11.03 -15.69 8.79
CA PHE A 247 -9.98 -16.55 9.37
C PHE A 247 -10.44 -18.01 9.51
N GLU A 248 -11.43 -18.44 8.73
CA GLU A 248 -11.84 -19.85 8.69
C GLU A 248 -10.92 -20.64 7.76
N TRP A 249 -10.25 -21.68 8.27
CA TRP A 249 -9.23 -22.43 7.53
C TRP A 249 -9.73 -22.95 6.18
N GLN A 250 -10.93 -23.55 6.15
CA GLN A 250 -11.49 -24.11 4.91
C GLN A 250 -11.70 -23.03 3.83
N LYS A 251 -12.20 -21.85 4.22
CA LYS A 251 -12.38 -20.70 3.31
C LYS A 251 -11.05 -20.18 2.78
N ILE A 252 -10.03 -20.10 3.64
CA ILE A 252 -8.70 -19.67 3.25
C ILE A 252 -8.06 -20.62 2.23
N VAL A 253 -8.23 -21.94 2.40
CA VAL A 253 -7.75 -22.92 1.42
C VAL A 253 -8.48 -22.73 0.08
N ASP A 254 -9.80 -22.57 0.08
CA ASP A 254 -10.57 -22.31 -1.13
C ASP A 254 -10.12 -21.01 -1.82
N ASP A 255 -9.93 -19.95 -1.05
CA ASP A 255 -9.44 -18.65 -1.49
C ASP A 255 -8.05 -18.71 -2.13
N TRP A 256 -7.15 -19.52 -1.58
CA TRP A 256 -5.84 -19.76 -2.18
C TRP A 256 -5.98 -20.39 -3.56
N THR A 257 -6.84 -21.40 -3.70
CA THR A 257 -7.05 -22.06 -4.99
C THR A 257 -7.68 -21.12 -6.02
N ASP A 258 -8.63 -20.29 -5.60
CA ASP A 258 -9.30 -19.29 -6.45
C ASP A 258 -8.32 -18.20 -6.91
N TRP A 259 -7.56 -17.62 -5.99
CA TRP A 259 -6.55 -16.60 -6.30
C TRP A 259 -5.43 -17.15 -7.19
N ASN A 260 -4.94 -18.36 -6.91
CA ASN A 260 -3.89 -18.98 -7.72
C ASN A 260 -4.39 -19.33 -9.14
N LYS A 261 -5.67 -19.67 -9.30
CA LYS A 261 -6.29 -19.81 -10.64
C LYS A 261 -6.35 -18.45 -11.33
N TRP A 262 -6.85 -17.41 -10.65
CA TRP A 262 -7.02 -16.07 -11.19
C TRP A 262 -5.70 -15.42 -11.65
N ILE A 263 -4.63 -15.50 -10.83
CA ILE A 263 -3.32 -14.89 -11.13
C ILE A 263 -2.64 -15.53 -12.34
N ASN A 264 -2.89 -16.83 -12.56
CA ASN A 264 -2.28 -17.60 -13.64
C ASN A 264 -3.08 -17.60 -14.94
N ASN A 265 -4.37 -17.25 -14.89
CA ASN A 265 -5.25 -17.30 -16.05
C ASN A 265 -4.95 -16.19 -17.06
N HIS A 266 -4.87 -16.57 -18.33
CA HIS A 266 -4.63 -15.62 -19.42
C HIS A 266 -5.88 -14.78 -19.70
N GLY A 267 -5.65 -13.50 -20.01
CA GLY A 267 -6.71 -12.57 -20.36
C GLY A 267 -7.07 -12.67 -21.84
N GLY A 268 -8.07 -11.88 -22.24
CA GLY A 268 -8.51 -11.79 -23.63
C GLY A 268 -9.63 -10.78 -23.78
N ILE A 269 -9.94 -10.41 -25.02
CA ILE A 269 -11.05 -9.51 -25.32
C ILE A 269 -12.35 -10.16 -24.82
N GLY A 270 -13.07 -9.47 -23.93
CA GLY A 270 -14.33 -9.96 -23.35
C GLY A 270 -14.19 -10.90 -22.15
N VAL A 271 -12.98 -11.22 -21.68
CA VAL A 271 -12.79 -12.01 -20.46
C VAL A 271 -13.01 -11.13 -19.22
N PRO A 272 -13.97 -11.50 -18.33
CA PRO A 272 -14.25 -10.74 -17.11
C PRO A 272 -13.05 -10.62 -16.15
N GLN A 273 -12.98 -9.51 -15.41
CA GLN A 273 -11.86 -9.20 -14.50
C GLN A 273 -11.75 -10.16 -13.30
N ASP A 274 -12.86 -10.76 -12.92
CA ASP A 274 -12.96 -11.80 -11.88
C ASP A 274 -12.36 -13.14 -12.30
N LYS A 275 -12.21 -13.37 -13.60
CA LYS A 275 -11.70 -14.64 -14.12
C LYS A 275 -10.22 -14.60 -14.50
N SER A 276 -9.66 -13.41 -14.78
CA SER A 276 -8.26 -13.27 -15.20
C SER A 276 -7.60 -12.03 -14.61
N TRP A 277 -6.41 -12.24 -14.05
CA TRP A 277 -5.53 -11.16 -13.62
C TRP A 277 -5.14 -10.21 -14.76
N GLU A 278 -4.93 -10.73 -15.97
CA GLU A 278 -4.51 -9.89 -17.10
C GLU A 278 -5.61 -8.92 -17.54
N SER A 279 -6.87 -9.37 -17.56
CA SER A 279 -8.03 -8.50 -17.80
C SER A 279 -8.20 -7.45 -16.69
N TRP A 280 -8.03 -7.85 -15.42
CA TRP A 280 -8.08 -6.92 -14.29
C TRP A 280 -6.95 -5.88 -14.35
N TRP A 281 -5.73 -6.32 -14.63
CA TRP A 281 -4.54 -5.46 -14.75
C TRP A 281 -4.76 -4.39 -15.81
N ASP A 282 -5.30 -4.78 -16.97
CA ASP A 282 -5.56 -3.88 -18.08
C ASP A 282 -6.67 -2.85 -17.78
N ASP A 283 -7.73 -3.23 -17.06
CA ASP A 283 -8.80 -2.30 -16.62
C ASP A 283 -8.32 -1.36 -15.51
N GLU A 284 -7.56 -1.85 -14.54
CA GLU A 284 -7.10 -1.02 -13.41
C GLU A 284 -6.26 0.17 -13.92
N GLN A 285 -5.49 -0.03 -14.99
CA GLN A 285 -4.67 0.98 -15.65
C GLN A 285 -5.37 1.74 -16.78
N GLU A 286 -6.66 1.53 -17.00
CA GLU A 286 -7.40 2.18 -18.09
C GLU A 286 -7.30 3.71 -18.02
N HIS A 287 -7.35 4.27 -16.82
CA HIS A 287 -7.20 5.71 -16.58
C HIS A 287 -5.89 6.31 -17.12
N LEU A 288 -4.78 5.54 -17.12
CA LEU A 288 -3.49 6.01 -17.63
C LEU A 288 -3.50 6.17 -19.16
N LYS A 289 -4.35 5.42 -19.88
CA LYS A 289 -4.49 5.53 -21.34
C LYS A 289 -5.04 6.90 -21.75
N TYR A 290 -5.97 7.43 -20.95
CA TYR A 290 -6.65 8.70 -21.19
C TYR A 290 -6.02 9.87 -20.42
N SER A 291 -5.03 9.60 -19.58
CA SER A 291 -4.31 10.63 -18.83
C SER A 291 -3.57 11.59 -19.76
N GLY A 292 -3.73 12.90 -19.50
CA GLY A 292 -3.03 13.97 -20.20
C GLY A 292 -1.51 13.98 -19.91
N LEU A 293 -0.76 14.77 -20.69
CA LEU A 293 0.70 14.85 -20.55
C LEU A 293 1.15 15.22 -19.13
N ARG A 294 0.47 16.19 -18.50
CA ARG A 294 0.76 16.63 -17.12
C ARG A 294 0.60 15.48 -16.11
N GLY A 295 -0.48 14.71 -16.21
CA GLY A 295 -0.71 13.57 -15.32
C GLY A 295 0.37 12.50 -15.47
N ARG A 296 0.82 12.22 -16.70
CA ARG A 296 1.92 11.26 -16.94
C ARG A 296 3.26 11.75 -16.39
N ILE A 297 3.57 13.05 -16.55
CA ILE A 297 4.77 13.64 -15.96
C ILE A 297 4.74 13.49 -14.45
N TRP A 298 3.60 13.78 -13.81
CA TRP A 298 3.45 13.60 -12.36
C TRP A 298 3.63 12.15 -11.91
N GLU A 299 3.08 11.17 -12.63
CA GLU A 299 3.29 9.74 -12.33
C GLU A 299 4.78 9.35 -12.38
N ILE A 300 5.50 9.81 -13.40
CA ILE A 300 6.94 9.58 -13.52
C ILE A 300 7.68 10.25 -12.37
N LEU A 301 7.38 11.52 -12.08
CA LEU A 301 8.03 12.31 -11.02
C LEU A 301 7.82 11.66 -9.65
N LEU A 302 6.60 11.22 -9.37
CA LEU A 302 6.26 10.49 -8.16
C LEU A 302 7.01 9.16 -8.08
N SER A 303 7.18 8.45 -9.20
CA SER A 303 7.92 7.18 -9.25
C SER A 303 9.42 7.33 -8.97
N LEU A 304 10.01 8.51 -9.22
CA LEU A 304 11.45 8.74 -9.00
C LEU A 304 11.86 8.55 -7.53
N ARG A 305 10.95 8.73 -6.58
CA ARG A 305 11.22 8.57 -5.14
C ARG A 305 11.76 7.18 -4.78
N PHE A 306 11.37 6.15 -5.54
CA PHE A 306 11.81 4.78 -5.29
C PHE A 306 13.30 4.57 -5.57
N PHE A 307 13.91 5.37 -6.45
CA PHE A 307 15.36 5.27 -6.70
C PHE A 307 16.21 5.73 -5.50
N LEU A 308 15.63 6.47 -4.56
CA LEU A 308 16.30 6.85 -3.31
C LEU A 308 16.65 5.63 -2.46
N TYR A 309 15.85 4.55 -2.52
CA TYR A 309 16.15 3.31 -1.80
C TYR A 309 17.46 2.70 -2.27
N GLN A 310 17.58 2.44 -3.57
CA GLN A 310 18.80 1.88 -4.12
C GLN A 310 19.98 2.81 -3.94
N TYR A 311 19.80 4.11 -4.20
CA TYR A 311 20.87 5.08 -4.02
C TYR A 311 21.40 5.09 -2.59
N GLY A 312 20.53 5.17 -1.59
CA GLY A 312 20.97 5.25 -0.20
C GLY A 312 21.47 3.92 0.37
N ILE A 313 20.80 2.80 0.07
CA ILE A 313 21.15 1.48 0.64
C ILE A 313 22.44 0.91 0.03
N VAL A 314 22.68 1.12 -1.27
CA VAL A 314 23.87 0.57 -1.95
C VAL A 314 25.18 1.05 -1.31
N TYR A 315 25.22 2.28 -0.79
CA TYR A 315 26.42 2.81 -0.11
C TYR A 315 26.62 2.29 1.32
N HIS A 316 25.65 1.57 1.87
CA HIS A 316 25.75 0.90 3.17
C HIS A 316 26.02 -0.61 3.04
N LEU A 317 26.21 -1.13 1.81
CA LEU A 317 26.54 -2.54 1.60
C LEU A 317 28.01 -2.79 1.94
N ASN A 318 28.31 -3.88 2.66
CA ASN A 318 29.70 -4.20 3.03
C ASN A 318 30.58 -4.52 1.81
N ILE A 319 29.96 -4.99 0.71
CA ILE A 319 30.64 -5.27 -0.57
C ILE A 319 31.34 -4.04 -1.16
N THR A 320 30.94 -2.83 -0.77
CA THR A 320 31.51 -1.60 -1.31
C THR A 320 32.78 -1.17 -0.59
N HIS A 321 33.19 -1.86 0.50
CA HIS A 321 34.38 -1.55 1.28
C HIS A 321 34.53 -0.04 1.57
N ASP A 322 33.45 0.59 2.05
CA ASP A 322 33.32 2.05 2.31
C ASP A 322 33.54 2.99 1.11
N ASN A 323 33.70 2.45 -0.10
CA ASN A 323 33.85 3.25 -1.31
C ASN A 323 32.50 3.82 -1.76
N LYS A 324 32.31 5.12 -1.53
CA LYS A 324 31.07 5.86 -1.88
C LYS A 324 31.10 6.49 -3.28
N SER A 325 31.90 5.93 -4.19
CA SER A 325 31.96 6.46 -5.56
C SER A 325 30.65 6.24 -6.32
N VAL A 326 30.29 7.21 -7.18
CA VAL A 326 29.12 7.13 -8.06
C VAL A 326 29.16 5.89 -8.97
N LEU A 327 30.36 5.37 -9.23
CA LEU A 327 30.56 4.13 -9.99
C LEU A 327 29.87 2.93 -9.33
N VAL A 328 29.86 2.83 -8.00
CA VAL A 328 29.19 1.73 -7.29
C VAL A 328 27.67 1.76 -7.56
N TYR A 329 27.07 2.95 -7.51
CA TYR A 329 25.67 3.12 -7.89
C TYR A 329 25.45 2.75 -9.36
N GLY A 330 26.32 3.19 -10.27
CA GLY A 330 26.27 2.79 -11.68
C GLY A 330 26.37 1.27 -11.89
N LEU A 331 27.25 0.59 -11.15
CA LEU A 331 27.40 -0.86 -11.18
C LEU A 331 26.15 -1.59 -10.69
N SER A 332 25.46 -1.05 -9.68
CA SER A 332 24.21 -1.64 -9.18
C SER A 332 23.09 -1.71 -10.23
N TRP A 333 23.11 -0.84 -11.25
CA TRP A 333 22.16 -0.90 -12.36
C TRP A 333 22.37 -2.10 -13.29
N PHE A 334 23.59 -2.65 -13.36
CA PHE A 334 23.82 -3.90 -14.10
C PHE A 334 23.07 -5.07 -13.48
N VAL A 335 22.94 -5.12 -12.14
CA VAL A 335 22.15 -6.15 -11.46
C VAL A 335 20.69 -6.10 -11.92
N ILE A 336 20.11 -4.90 -12.01
CA ILE A 336 18.74 -4.72 -12.51
C ILE A 336 18.62 -5.15 -13.98
N ALA A 337 19.58 -4.77 -14.82
CA ALA A 337 19.59 -5.18 -16.23
C ALA A 337 19.64 -6.71 -16.38
N ILE A 338 20.45 -7.40 -15.56
CA ILE A 338 20.51 -8.86 -15.52
C ILE A 338 19.17 -9.45 -15.10
N VAL A 339 18.56 -8.95 -14.02
CA VAL A 339 17.26 -9.43 -13.54
C VAL A 339 16.17 -9.26 -14.60
N LEU A 340 16.11 -8.09 -15.26
CA LEU A 340 15.17 -7.84 -16.36
C LEU A 340 15.44 -8.76 -17.56
N GLY A 341 16.71 -9.02 -17.87
CA GLY A 341 17.11 -9.98 -18.90
C GLY A 341 16.63 -11.40 -18.59
N VAL A 342 16.81 -11.87 -17.36
CA VAL A 342 16.34 -13.18 -16.90
C VAL A 342 14.81 -13.26 -16.95
N LEU A 343 14.10 -12.23 -16.51
CA LEU A 343 12.63 -12.23 -16.59
C LEU A 343 12.15 -12.28 -18.04
N LYS A 344 12.83 -11.58 -18.95
CA LYS A 344 12.53 -11.62 -20.38
C LYS A 344 12.77 -13.02 -20.97
N THR A 345 13.88 -13.68 -20.64
CA THR A 345 14.14 -15.04 -21.13
C THR A 345 13.12 -16.04 -20.60
N VAL A 346 12.71 -15.93 -19.34
CA VAL A 346 11.63 -16.76 -18.76
C VAL A 346 10.30 -16.51 -19.44
N ALA A 347 9.93 -15.25 -19.70
CA ALA A 347 8.68 -14.90 -20.37
C ALA A 347 8.60 -15.46 -21.79
N MET A 348 9.67 -15.26 -22.58
CA MET A 348 9.78 -15.81 -23.93
C MET A 348 9.80 -17.35 -23.92
N GLY A 349 10.51 -17.96 -22.97
CA GLY A 349 10.55 -19.41 -22.79
C GLY A 349 9.18 -19.98 -22.42
N ARG A 350 8.38 -19.27 -21.61
CA ARG A 350 7.01 -19.68 -21.28
C ARG A 350 6.12 -19.69 -22.52
N GLN A 351 6.17 -18.65 -23.35
CA GLN A 351 5.36 -18.61 -24.57
C GLN A 351 5.77 -19.66 -25.60
N LYS A 352 7.08 -19.84 -25.82
CA LYS A 352 7.59 -20.71 -26.87
C LYS A 352 7.61 -22.19 -26.50
N PHE A 353 7.77 -22.52 -25.22
CA PHE A 353 8.02 -23.90 -24.78
C PHE A 353 6.97 -24.44 -23.79
N SER A 354 6.14 -23.60 -23.15
CA SER A 354 5.18 -24.11 -22.16
C SER A 354 4.05 -24.93 -22.77
N ALA A 355 3.65 -24.66 -24.02
CA ALA A 355 2.57 -25.39 -24.68
C ALA A 355 3.08 -26.70 -25.29
N ASP A 356 4.19 -26.64 -26.03
CA ASP A 356 4.64 -27.78 -26.85
C ASP A 356 5.76 -28.61 -26.21
N TYR A 357 6.58 -28.04 -25.32
CA TYR A 357 7.80 -28.66 -24.78
C TYR A 357 8.00 -28.42 -23.28
N GLN A 358 7.11 -28.98 -22.45
CA GLN A 358 7.14 -28.81 -20.99
C GLN A 358 8.48 -29.19 -20.35
N LEU A 359 9.14 -30.24 -20.84
CA LEU A 359 10.46 -30.68 -20.34
C LEU A 359 11.52 -29.59 -20.56
N MET A 360 11.55 -28.99 -21.75
CA MET A 360 12.54 -27.97 -22.09
C MET A 360 12.33 -26.69 -21.27
N PHE A 361 11.08 -26.34 -20.96
CA PHE A 361 10.79 -25.24 -20.05
C PHE A 361 11.23 -25.52 -18.61
N ARG A 362 11.10 -26.78 -18.13
CA ARG A 362 11.62 -27.19 -16.82
C ARG A 362 13.15 -27.14 -16.78
N LEU A 363 13.81 -27.60 -17.84
CA LEU A 363 15.28 -27.52 -17.98
C LEU A 363 15.77 -26.07 -18.00
N LEU A 364 15.11 -25.18 -18.75
CA LEU A 364 15.42 -23.75 -18.74
C LEU A 364 15.34 -23.15 -17.33
N LYS A 365 14.29 -23.47 -16.56
CA LYS A 365 14.17 -23.04 -15.16
C LYS A 365 15.29 -23.59 -14.28
N GLY A 366 15.64 -24.87 -14.46
CA GLY A 366 16.74 -25.51 -13.75
C GLY A 366 18.07 -24.84 -14.03
N LEU A 367 18.38 -24.57 -15.31
CA LEU A 367 19.62 -23.87 -15.71
C LEU A 367 19.69 -22.45 -15.14
N LEU A 368 18.60 -21.70 -15.19
CA LEU A 368 18.53 -20.36 -14.59
C LEU A 368 18.73 -20.41 -13.07
N PHE A 369 18.17 -21.41 -12.40
CA PHE A 369 18.35 -21.59 -10.96
C PHE A 369 19.81 -21.93 -10.60
N ILE A 370 20.43 -22.87 -11.33
CA ILE A 370 21.84 -23.21 -11.13
C ILE A 370 22.75 -22.01 -11.41
N GLY A 371 22.46 -21.26 -12.47
CA GLY A 371 23.18 -20.02 -12.80
C GLY A 371 23.07 -18.98 -11.68
N PHE A 372 21.86 -18.77 -11.14
CA PHE A 372 21.64 -17.86 -10.01
C PHE A 372 22.42 -18.29 -8.76
N ILE A 373 22.37 -19.57 -8.39
CA ILE A 373 23.12 -20.11 -7.24
C ILE A 373 24.63 -19.98 -7.46
N SER A 374 25.12 -20.22 -8.68
CA SER A 374 26.54 -20.09 -9.01
C SER A 374 27.02 -18.63 -8.85
N VAL A 375 26.25 -17.67 -9.37
CA VAL A 375 26.55 -16.24 -9.19
C VAL A 375 26.52 -15.84 -7.70
N LEU A 376 25.54 -16.34 -6.95
CA LEU A 376 25.43 -16.08 -5.51
C LEU A 376 26.64 -16.61 -4.75
N ILE A 377 27.09 -17.83 -5.04
CA ILE A 377 28.29 -18.42 -4.41
C ILE A 377 29.53 -17.58 -4.74
N ILE A 378 29.69 -17.16 -6.00
CA ILE A 378 30.81 -16.28 -6.41
C ILE A 378 30.78 -14.97 -5.63
N LEU A 379 29.61 -14.33 -5.49
CA LEU A 379 29.48 -13.07 -4.74
C LEU A 379 29.81 -13.25 -3.24
N ILE A 380 29.43 -14.38 -2.64
CA ILE A 380 29.74 -14.67 -1.23
C ILE A 380 31.24 -14.92 -1.04
N VAL A 381 31.84 -15.76 -1.88
CA VAL A 381 33.24 -16.21 -1.72
C VAL A 381 34.24 -15.15 -2.16
N VAL A 382 33.99 -14.50 -3.30
CA VAL A 382 34.94 -13.56 -3.92
C VAL A 382 34.71 -12.14 -3.42
N CYS A 383 33.45 -11.72 -3.32
CA CYS A 383 33.10 -10.34 -2.95
C CYS A 383 32.74 -10.19 -1.46
N GLY A 384 32.78 -11.27 -0.67
CA GLY A 384 32.50 -11.23 0.76
C GLY A 384 31.05 -10.87 1.12
N LEU A 385 30.08 -11.17 0.24
CA LEU A 385 28.68 -10.82 0.43
C LEU A 385 28.10 -11.48 1.70
N THR A 386 27.64 -10.68 2.65
CA THR A 386 27.03 -11.19 3.89
C THR A 386 25.52 -11.43 3.73
N VAL A 387 24.92 -12.17 4.67
CA VAL A 387 23.45 -12.37 4.72
C VAL A 387 22.72 -11.03 4.92
N ALA A 388 23.31 -10.10 5.66
CA ALA A 388 22.76 -8.75 5.82
C ALA A 388 22.76 -7.97 4.50
N ASP A 389 23.82 -8.11 3.69
CA ASP A 389 23.89 -7.49 2.36
C ASP A 389 22.85 -8.06 1.40
N LEU A 390 22.52 -9.36 1.49
CA LEU A 390 21.44 -9.97 0.71
C LEU A 390 20.08 -9.34 1.03
N PHE A 391 19.80 -9.12 2.32
CA PHE A 391 18.57 -8.45 2.76
C PHE A 391 18.54 -6.99 2.30
N ALA A 392 19.66 -6.27 2.44
CA ALA A 392 19.81 -4.91 1.96
C ALA A 392 19.63 -4.80 0.43
N CYS A 393 20.15 -5.76 -0.35
CA CYS A 393 19.94 -5.83 -1.79
C CYS A 393 18.45 -5.99 -2.14
N PHE A 394 17.72 -6.86 -1.42
CA PHE A 394 16.28 -6.98 -1.62
C PHE A 394 15.55 -5.66 -1.35
N LEU A 395 15.87 -4.99 -0.24
CA LEU A 395 15.30 -3.69 0.12
C LEU A 395 15.69 -2.55 -0.85
N ALA A 396 16.84 -2.65 -1.51
CA ALA A 396 17.30 -1.69 -2.51
C ALA A 396 16.65 -1.91 -3.88
N PHE A 397 16.67 -3.15 -4.39
CA PHE A 397 16.30 -3.46 -5.77
C PHE A 397 14.79 -3.67 -5.95
N MET A 398 14.07 -4.15 -4.92
CA MET A 398 12.62 -4.35 -5.02
C MET A 398 11.88 -3.01 -5.29
N PRO A 399 12.15 -1.91 -4.57
CA PRO A 399 11.57 -0.59 -4.89
C PRO A 399 12.00 -0.08 -6.27
N THR A 400 13.25 -0.31 -6.70
CA THR A 400 13.70 0.12 -8.03
C THR A 400 12.95 -0.58 -9.15
N GLY A 401 12.78 -1.90 -9.09
CA GLY A 401 12.01 -2.63 -10.09
C GLY A 401 10.54 -2.17 -10.10
N TRP A 402 10.00 -1.76 -8.95
CA TRP A 402 8.68 -1.15 -8.85
C TRP A 402 8.63 0.21 -9.55
N ALA A 403 9.66 1.05 -9.36
CA ALA A 403 9.80 2.34 -10.04
C ALA A 403 9.77 2.17 -11.56
N LEU A 404 10.57 1.24 -12.09
CA LEU A 404 10.62 0.91 -13.51
C LEU A 404 9.26 0.43 -14.02
N LEU A 405 8.54 -0.36 -13.22
CA LEU A 405 7.20 -0.81 -13.55
C LEU A 405 6.20 0.36 -13.62
N GLN A 406 6.20 1.29 -12.66
CA GLN A 406 5.32 2.46 -12.66
C GLN A 406 5.62 3.41 -13.82
N ILE A 407 6.91 3.66 -14.10
CA ILE A 407 7.35 4.47 -15.25
C ILE A 407 6.93 3.81 -16.56
N ALA A 408 7.09 2.49 -16.67
CA ALA A 408 6.57 1.74 -17.81
C ALA A 408 5.07 1.97 -17.95
N GLN A 409 4.26 1.76 -16.90
CA GLN A 409 2.81 1.98 -16.93
C GLN A 409 2.41 3.40 -17.38
N ALA A 410 3.08 4.43 -16.87
CA ALA A 410 2.85 5.82 -17.28
C ALA A 410 3.17 6.06 -18.77
N CYS A 411 4.16 5.35 -19.31
CA CYS A 411 4.61 5.41 -20.71
C CYS A 411 3.90 4.40 -21.64
N ARG A 412 2.79 3.78 -21.21
CA ARG A 412 2.05 2.77 -21.98
C ARG A 412 1.75 3.10 -23.44
N PRO A 413 1.34 4.32 -23.81
CA PRO A 413 1.08 4.65 -25.21
C PRO A 413 2.31 4.51 -26.12
N LEU A 414 3.53 4.65 -25.57
CA LEU A 414 4.79 4.65 -26.32
C LEU A 414 5.31 3.23 -26.57
N TYR A 415 5.29 2.35 -25.57
CA TYR A 415 5.89 1.02 -25.69
C TYR A 415 4.94 -0.06 -26.26
N ASN A 416 3.64 0.22 -26.42
CA ASN A 416 2.74 -0.67 -27.16
C ASN A 416 3.25 -0.95 -28.59
N ARG A 417 4.12 -0.08 -29.14
CA ARG A 417 4.75 -0.25 -30.46
C ARG A 417 6.05 -1.09 -30.43
N THR A 418 6.65 -1.31 -29.27
CA THR A 418 8.04 -1.85 -29.15
C THR A 418 8.13 -3.29 -28.64
N GLY A 419 7.01 -3.96 -28.41
CA GLY A 419 6.99 -5.38 -27.99
C GLY A 419 7.40 -5.65 -26.53
N PHE A 420 7.70 -4.61 -25.74
CA PHE A 420 8.08 -4.77 -24.32
C PHE A 420 6.89 -5.05 -23.38
N LEU A 421 5.65 -5.00 -23.87
CA LEU A 421 4.44 -5.16 -23.07
C LEU A 421 4.40 -6.49 -22.30
N GLU A 422 4.83 -7.57 -22.94
CA GLU A 422 4.82 -8.90 -22.32
C GLU A 422 5.85 -9.02 -21.18
N SER A 423 6.99 -8.35 -21.33
CA SER A 423 8.02 -8.27 -20.29
C SER A 423 7.52 -7.46 -19.10
N VAL A 424 6.88 -6.31 -19.35
CA VAL A 424 6.26 -5.46 -18.30
C VAL A 424 5.14 -6.22 -17.58
N ARG A 425 4.28 -6.93 -18.32
CA ARG A 425 3.22 -7.77 -17.73
C ARG A 425 3.79 -8.91 -16.90
N SER A 426 4.87 -9.55 -17.35
CA SER A 426 5.50 -10.63 -16.58
C SER A 426 6.13 -10.11 -15.28
N LEU A 427 6.82 -8.97 -15.34
CA LEU A 427 7.35 -8.30 -14.14
C LEU A 427 6.23 -7.91 -13.18
N ALA A 428 5.17 -7.27 -13.69
CA ALA A 428 3.98 -6.90 -12.92
C ALA A 428 3.36 -8.10 -12.21
N ARG A 429 3.17 -9.22 -12.92
CA ARG A 429 2.62 -10.44 -12.34
C ARG A 429 3.48 -10.97 -11.20
N GLY A 430 4.81 -10.90 -11.34
CA GLY A 430 5.75 -11.26 -10.29
C GLY A 430 5.56 -10.41 -9.03
N TYR A 431 5.45 -9.08 -9.18
CA TYR A 431 5.16 -8.17 -8.05
C TYR A 431 3.80 -8.49 -7.41
N GLU A 432 2.74 -8.64 -8.20
CA GLU A 432 1.40 -8.96 -7.67
C GLU A 432 1.38 -10.31 -6.95
N TYR A 433 2.14 -11.29 -7.44
CA TYR A 433 2.29 -12.59 -6.77
C TYR A 433 3.01 -12.47 -5.41
N ILE A 434 4.12 -11.73 -5.35
CA ILE A 434 4.85 -11.46 -4.09
C ILE A 434 3.96 -10.72 -3.11
N MET A 435 3.25 -9.67 -3.55
CA MET A 435 2.34 -8.91 -2.69
C MET A 435 1.18 -9.80 -2.19
N GLY A 436 0.62 -10.64 -3.06
CA GLY A 436 -0.43 -11.59 -2.69
C GLY A 436 0.04 -12.57 -1.62
N LEU A 437 1.24 -13.14 -1.78
CA LEU A 437 1.86 -14.03 -0.78
C LEU A 437 2.11 -13.33 0.56
N LEU A 438 2.64 -12.10 0.54
CA LEU A 438 2.89 -11.32 1.75
C LEU A 438 1.62 -11.02 2.54
N LEU A 439 0.49 -10.84 1.85
CA LEU A 439 -0.82 -10.64 2.49
C LEU A 439 -1.46 -11.94 2.94
N PHE A 440 -1.39 -12.97 2.10
CA PHE A 440 -2.06 -14.25 2.33
C PHE A 440 -1.40 -15.04 3.47
N THR A 441 -0.07 -15.03 3.57
CA THR A 441 0.67 -15.84 4.55
C THR A 441 0.29 -15.51 6.00
N PRO A 442 0.27 -14.24 6.45
CA PRO A 442 -0.17 -13.90 7.81
C PRO A 442 -1.64 -14.27 8.07
N VAL A 443 -2.52 -14.08 7.09
CA VAL A 443 -3.94 -14.45 7.20
C VAL A 443 -4.10 -15.97 7.36
N ALA A 444 -3.36 -16.75 6.58
CA ALA A 444 -3.36 -18.20 6.67
C ALA A 444 -2.80 -18.72 8.00
N ILE A 445 -1.73 -18.11 8.51
CA ILE A 445 -1.18 -18.42 9.84
C ILE A 445 -2.22 -18.13 10.93
N LEU A 446 -2.90 -16.97 10.87
CA LEU A 446 -3.96 -16.63 11.83
C LEU A 446 -5.17 -17.57 11.73
N ALA A 447 -5.55 -17.98 10.51
CA ALA A 447 -6.65 -18.91 10.28
C ALA A 447 -6.36 -20.34 10.78
N TRP A 448 -5.08 -20.70 10.97
CA TRP A 448 -4.70 -21.97 11.57
C TRP A 448 -5.15 -22.07 13.04
N PHE A 449 -5.31 -20.93 13.72
CA PHE A 449 -5.71 -20.89 15.12
C PHE A 449 -7.24 -20.70 15.26
N PRO A 450 -7.99 -21.71 15.72
CA PRO A 450 -9.46 -21.64 15.74
C PRO A 450 -10.02 -20.47 16.57
N PHE A 451 -9.33 -20.10 17.65
CA PHE A 451 -9.76 -19.01 18.54
C PHE A 451 -9.83 -17.65 17.83
N VAL A 452 -9.05 -17.43 16.76
CA VAL A 452 -9.02 -16.15 16.04
C VAL A 452 -10.35 -15.92 15.32
N SER A 453 -10.90 -16.95 14.68
CA SER A 453 -12.20 -16.88 14.01
C SER A 453 -13.34 -16.65 15.01
N GLU A 454 -13.30 -17.33 16.16
CA GLU A 454 -14.28 -17.12 17.23
C GLU A 454 -14.21 -15.70 17.81
N PHE A 455 -13.00 -15.21 18.05
CA PHE A 455 -12.77 -13.87 18.58
C PHE A 455 -13.27 -12.79 17.60
N GLN A 456 -12.91 -12.92 16.31
CA GLN A 456 -13.39 -12.05 15.25
C GLN A 456 -14.92 -12.02 15.21
N THR A 457 -15.55 -13.20 15.24
CA THR A 457 -17.00 -13.34 15.16
C THR A 457 -17.70 -12.67 16.34
N ARG A 458 -17.23 -12.90 17.57
CA ARG A 458 -17.84 -12.33 18.79
C ARG A 458 -17.65 -10.82 18.91
N LEU A 459 -16.51 -10.30 18.45
CA LEU A 459 -16.16 -8.89 18.61
C LEU A 459 -16.80 -8.01 17.53
N LEU A 460 -16.88 -8.49 16.28
CA LEU A 460 -17.32 -7.68 15.13
C LEU A 460 -18.73 -7.99 14.65
N PHE A 461 -19.24 -9.19 14.92
CA PHE A 461 -20.52 -9.65 14.41
C PHE A 461 -21.47 -10.00 15.57
N ASN A 462 -22.74 -9.63 15.43
CA ASN A 462 -23.76 -9.90 16.44
C ASN A 462 -24.00 -11.43 16.60
N GLN A 463 -24.25 -11.90 17.83
CA GLN A 463 -24.45 -13.33 18.15
C GLN A 463 -25.65 -13.97 17.46
N ALA A 464 -26.65 -13.17 17.05
CA ALA A 464 -27.74 -13.66 16.21
C ALA A 464 -27.24 -14.10 14.81
N PHE A 465 -26.13 -13.55 14.32
CA PHE A 465 -25.51 -13.90 13.03
C PHE A 465 -24.63 -15.16 13.11
N SER A 466 -24.01 -15.44 14.27
CA SER A 466 -23.12 -16.59 14.44
C SER A 466 -23.84 -17.93 14.53
N ARG A 467 -25.19 -17.95 14.54
CA ARG A 467 -26.01 -19.17 14.55
C ARG A 467 -26.43 -19.64 13.16
N GLY A 468 -26.21 -18.82 12.12
CA GLY A 468 -26.62 -19.11 10.73
C GLY A 468 -25.46 -19.19 9.74
N LEU A 469 -24.23 -18.96 10.19
CA LEU A 469 -22.97 -19.34 9.52
C LEU A 469 -22.60 -20.73 10.04
#